data_AF-A0A7X8US58-F1
#
_entry.id   AF-A0A7X8US58-F1
#
_cell.length_a   1.000
_cell.length_b   1.000
_cell.length_c   1.000
_cell.angle_alpha   90.00
_cell.angle_beta   90.00
_cell.angle_gamma   90.00
#
_symmetry.space_group_name_H-M   'P 1'
#
loop_
_entity.id
_entity.type
_entity.pdbx_description
1 polymer ?
#
loop_
_entity_poly.entity_id
_entity_poly.type
_entity_poly.pdbx_seq_one_letter_code
_entity_poly.pdbx_strand_id
1 'polypeptide(L)'
;MSKPALPQPPQPESPFSPTPLKPDELLLVYNMHDPESRTLAEYYARQRKIPENRLVALQIQAKKEEISRSDYERLISVPLRDHLEQHRLHSKVRCLVTFWGLPIRVGPQTLTAEQKIALARWQHEFVDALAEFEEIVVELEAIGALAPTRPPTTAPVQEDYGVLFRRYSQSRIAAWRAIQQSTESERSHLLSAFLMVIQKAEGSATILKQLQKQDDLPETTEDSIERIKQEIQRGDDRIREMLNRGLMDPARNEVRQLIRQGYGLLGLLANLNQDISWLRTDETRAAVDSELSLLWWDHYPKHRWIQNPLNWRWQADPRKRGQMSAAWLNWPVLMVSRLDASTPHIVRRMIDDALSVEQNGLAGKVYLDARGLQGNDEPARYDQNLRDLAHLLWQTTDLRVRLDNRPELLGPHRCLEAMLYCGWYGLRQYTDVFEFVPGAIGYHIASFEAVSLKKADERGWCKGMLESGATATLGPVAEPYLHAFPIPKDFFGLVLTGRFTLAECFAYTNQGHSWMMMLLGDPLYRPFADRPLLTIEQIYDSSQIPAVFRGGGKPR
;
A
#
# COMPACT_ATOMS: atom_id res chain seq x y z
N MET A 1 10.40 28.86 -4.34
CA MET A 1 9.22 29.26 -5.13
C MET A 1 8.54 27.98 -5.58
N SER A 2 7.43 27.62 -4.95
CA SER A 2 6.63 26.47 -5.37
C SER A 2 6.08 26.75 -6.76
N LYS A 3 6.31 25.85 -7.72
CA LYS A 3 5.57 25.88 -8.99
C LYS A 3 4.07 25.87 -8.63
N PRO A 4 3.21 26.62 -9.35
CA PRO A 4 1.77 26.52 -9.15
C PRO A 4 1.35 25.06 -9.31
N ALA A 5 0.44 24.59 -8.45
CA ALA A 5 -0.16 23.27 -8.59
C ALA A 5 -0.79 23.18 -9.99
N LEU A 6 -0.26 22.27 -10.80
CA LEU A 6 -0.73 22.10 -12.17
C LEU A 6 -2.13 21.45 -12.16
N PRO A 7 -2.99 21.78 -13.14
CA PRO A 7 -4.36 21.27 -13.17
C PRO A 7 -4.36 19.73 -13.23
N GLN A 8 -5.06 19.10 -12.29
CA GLN A 8 -5.18 17.65 -12.22
C GLN A 8 -6.00 17.11 -13.41
N PRO A 9 -5.65 15.93 -13.95
CA PRO A 9 -6.37 15.37 -15.09
C PRO A 9 -7.81 14.97 -14.69
N PRO A 10 -8.75 14.94 -15.66
CA PRO A 10 -10.13 14.50 -15.41
C PRO A 10 -10.16 13.03 -14.95
N GLN A 11 -10.95 12.74 -13.90
CA GLN A 11 -10.96 11.45 -13.21
C GLN A 11 -12.08 10.53 -13.69
N PRO A 12 -11.83 9.22 -13.85
CA PRO A 12 -12.89 8.25 -14.11
C PRO A 12 -13.73 8.00 -12.84
N GLU A 13 -15.02 7.67 -13.02
CA GLU A 13 -15.93 7.30 -11.91
C GLU A 13 -15.49 6.03 -11.15
N SER A 14 -14.65 5.20 -11.77
CA SER A 14 -14.07 3.98 -11.21
C SER A 14 -12.55 3.93 -11.48
N PRO A 15 -11.73 3.53 -10.49
CA PRO A 15 -10.29 3.32 -10.70
C PRO A 15 -9.99 2.10 -11.59
N PHE A 16 -10.96 1.20 -11.77
CA PHE A 16 -10.85 0.04 -12.66
C PHE A 16 -11.34 0.38 -14.07
N SER A 17 -10.62 -0.13 -15.06
CA SER A 17 -11.11 -0.22 -16.43
C SER A 17 -11.84 -1.55 -16.63
N PRO A 18 -13.00 -1.57 -17.31
CA PRO A 18 -13.70 -2.81 -17.64
C PRO A 18 -12.99 -3.63 -18.72
N THR A 19 -12.06 -3.01 -19.47
CA THR A 19 -11.28 -3.67 -20.50
C THR A 19 -9.82 -3.84 -20.06
N PRO A 20 -9.18 -4.97 -20.43
CA PRO A 20 -7.77 -5.22 -20.12
C PRO A 20 -6.86 -4.14 -20.72
N LEU A 21 -5.72 -3.90 -20.08
CA LEU A 21 -4.66 -3.00 -20.54
C LEU A 21 -4.23 -3.31 -21.99
N LYS A 22 -4.06 -2.26 -22.79
CA LYS A 22 -3.71 -2.33 -24.22
C LYS A 22 -2.32 -1.74 -24.52
N PRO A 23 -1.69 -2.10 -25.65
CA PRO A 23 -0.40 -1.54 -26.07
C PRO A 23 -0.35 0.01 -26.12
N ASP A 24 -1.45 0.65 -26.51
CA ASP A 24 -1.56 2.11 -26.61
C ASP A 24 -1.82 2.81 -25.25
N GLU A 25 -1.89 2.04 -24.17
CA GLU A 25 -1.99 2.53 -22.78
C GLU A 25 -0.65 2.41 -22.04
N LEU A 26 0.40 1.96 -22.73
CA LEU A 26 1.75 1.85 -22.19
C LEU A 26 2.59 3.10 -22.47
N LEU A 27 3.57 3.33 -21.60
CA LEU A 27 4.74 4.19 -21.83
C LEU A 27 6.00 3.41 -21.47
N LEU A 28 6.90 3.22 -22.42
CA LEU A 28 8.17 2.52 -22.26
C LEU A 28 9.26 3.50 -21.83
N VAL A 29 9.97 3.18 -20.76
CA VAL A 29 10.99 4.02 -20.16
C VAL A 29 12.32 3.28 -20.18
N TYR A 30 13.31 3.84 -20.87
CA TYR A 30 14.63 3.22 -21.03
C TYR A 30 15.76 4.20 -20.68
N ASN A 31 16.92 3.65 -20.33
CA ASN A 31 18.12 4.43 -20.06
C ASN A 31 18.85 4.72 -21.37
N MET A 32 18.99 5.99 -21.75
CA MET A 32 19.62 6.36 -23.02
C MET A 32 21.14 6.14 -23.05
N HIS A 33 21.79 6.01 -21.89
CA HIS A 33 23.22 5.73 -21.79
C HIS A 33 23.54 4.22 -21.80
N ASP A 34 22.51 3.36 -21.86
CA ASP A 34 22.67 1.91 -21.94
C ASP A 34 22.07 1.40 -23.27
N PRO A 35 22.89 1.03 -24.27
CA PRO A 35 22.41 0.56 -25.57
C PRO A 35 21.50 -0.68 -25.48
N GLU A 36 21.71 -1.55 -24.49
CA GLU A 36 20.88 -2.75 -24.29
C GLU A 36 19.50 -2.37 -23.77
N SER A 37 19.42 -1.37 -22.88
CA SER A 37 18.16 -0.80 -22.40
C SER A 37 17.29 -0.32 -23.57
N ARG A 38 17.88 0.47 -24.46
CA ARG A 38 17.20 0.98 -25.66
C ARG A 38 16.78 -0.16 -26.60
N THR A 39 17.69 -1.10 -26.87
CA THR A 39 17.43 -2.23 -27.78
C THR A 39 16.27 -3.08 -27.29
N LEU A 40 16.18 -3.35 -25.99
CA LEU A 40 15.08 -4.09 -25.38
C LEU A 40 13.75 -3.32 -25.46
N ALA A 41 13.75 -2.01 -25.21
CA ALA A 41 12.55 -1.18 -25.31
C ALA A 41 12.00 -1.13 -26.74
N GLU A 42 12.87 -0.91 -27.73
CA GLU A 42 12.49 -0.93 -29.15
C GLU A 42 12.04 -2.32 -29.60
N TYR A 43 12.70 -3.39 -29.11
CA TYR A 43 12.29 -4.76 -29.38
C TYR A 43 10.86 -5.03 -28.86
N TYR A 44 10.61 -4.71 -27.59
CA TYR A 44 9.31 -4.88 -26.96
C TYR A 44 8.22 -4.06 -27.68
N ALA A 45 8.52 -2.82 -28.04
CA ALA A 45 7.60 -1.96 -28.79
C ALA A 45 7.17 -2.58 -30.11
N ARG A 46 8.11 -3.15 -30.89
CA ARG A 46 7.80 -3.83 -32.15
C ARG A 46 6.93 -5.06 -31.94
N GLN A 47 7.28 -5.91 -30.96
CA GLN A 47 6.54 -7.15 -30.71
C GLN A 47 5.10 -6.89 -30.24
N ARG A 48 4.90 -5.93 -29.33
CA ARG A 48 3.58 -5.57 -28.79
C ARG A 48 2.86 -4.50 -29.61
N LYS A 49 3.43 -4.05 -30.73
CA LYS A 49 2.89 -3.00 -31.62
C LYS A 49 2.56 -1.71 -30.86
N ILE A 50 3.47 -1.28 -29.99
CA ILE A 50 3.33 -0.07 -29.20
C ILE A 50 3.67 1.14 -30.08
N PRO A 51 2.86 2.22 -30.06
CA PRO A 51 3.13 3.40 -30.87
C PRO A 51 4.49 4.05 -30.55
N GLU A 52 5.17 4.59 -31.56
CA GLU A 52 6.52 5.16 -31.42
C GLU A 52 6.59 6.32 -30.42
N ASN A 53 5.51 7.11 -30.29
CA ASN A 53 5.42 8.20 -29.32
C ASN A 53 5.25 7.72 -27.86
N ARG A 54 5.41 6.40 -27.60
CA ARG A 54 5.36 5.80 -26.26
C ARG A 54 6.71 5.36 -25.74
N LEU A 55 7.81 5.81 -26.34
CA LEU A 55 9.16 5.53 -25.86
C LEU A 55 9.76 6.81 -25.27
N VAL A 56 10.26 6.71 -24.03
CA VAL A 56 10.91 7.81 -23.32
C VAL A 56 12.33 7.42 -22.93
N ALA A 57 13.26 8.24 -23.39
CA ALA A 57 14.67 8.12 -23.08
C ALA A 57 14.99 8.93 -21.83
N LEU A 58 15.50 8.28 -20.78
CA LEU A 58 15.97 8.97 -19.57
C LEU A 58 17.49 9.06 -19.53
N GLN A 59 17.99 10.22 -19.12
CA GLN A 59 19.42 10.51 -18.94
C GLN A 59 19.88 10.06 -17.57
N ILE A 60 20.12 8.76 -17.39
CA ILE A 60 20.55 8.21 -16.10
C ILE A 60 21.98 7.69 -16.20
N GLN A 61 22.88 8.27 -15.40
CA GLN A 61 24.28 7.81 -15.27
C GLN A 61 24.45 6.88 -14.06
N ALA A 62 23.50 5.98 -13.84
CA ALA A 62 23.51 5.13 -12.65
C ALA A 62 24.40 3.90 -12.88
N LYS A 63 25.55 3.86 -12.20
CA LYS A 63 26.33 2.62 -12.00
C LYS A 63 25.81 1.75 -10.85
N LYS A 64 24.70 2.16 -10.22
CA LYS A 64 24.13 1.56 -9.00
C LYS A 64 22.64 1.36 -9.18
N GLU A 65 22.11 0.33 -8.53
CA GLU A 65 20.68 0.02 -8.51
C GLU A 65 19.87 0.92 -7.55
N GLU A 66 20.55 1.82 -6.83
CA GLU A 66 19.96 2.81 -5.94
C GLU A 66 20.24 4.23 -6.42
N ILE A 67 19.20 5.08 -6.43
CA ILE A 67 19.26 6.50 -6.76
C ILE A 67 18.85 7.34 -5.55
N SER A 68 19.46 8.52 -5.38
CA SER A 68 19.03 9.47 -4.35
C SER A 68 17.62 9.97 -4.65
N ARG A 69 16.86 10.36 -3.62
CA ARG A 69 15.50 10.88 -3.82
C ARG A 69 15.47 12.18 -4.65
N SER A 70 16.45 13.05 -4.46
CA SER A 70 16.60 14.27 -5.27
C SER A 70 16.92 13.96 -6.73
N ASP A 71 17.75 12.94 -6.99
CA ASP A 71 18.06 12.53 -8.36
C ASP A 71 16.91 11.77 -9.00
N TYR A 72 16.15 10.97 -8.24
CA TYR A 72 14.90 10.37 -8.72
C TYR A 72 13.95 11.44 -9.24
N GLU A 73 13.73 12.49 -8.45
CA GLU A 73 12.83 13.57 -8.85
C GLU A 73 13.33 14.28 -10.12
N ARG A 74 14.61 14.65 -10.13
CA ARG A 74 15.23 15.44 -11.20
C ARG A 74 15.46 14.66 -12.50
N LEU A 75 15.82 13.39 -12.42
CA LEU A 75 16.26 12.57 -13.56
C LEU A 75 15.20 11.59 -14.06
N ILE A 76 14.16 11.30 -13.25
CA ILE A 76 13.13 10.32 -13.58
C ILE A 76 11.74 10.96 -13.53
N SER A 77 11.28 11.39 -12.34
CA SER A 77 9.91 11.86 -12.11
C SER A 77 9.55 13.05 -12.99
N VAL A 78 10.31 14.15 -12.89
CA VAL A 78 10.04 15.39 -13.64
C VAL A 78 10.11 15.16 -15.16
N PRO A 79 11.18 14.55 -15.72
CA PRO A 79 11.22 14.29 -17.17
C PRO A 79 10.07 13.41 -17.70
N LEU A 80 9.65 12.40 -16.93
CA LEU A 80 8.52 11.55 -17.32
C LEU A 80 7.19 12.30 -17.30
N ARG A 81 6.96 13.10 -16.25
CA ARG A 81 5.76 13.93 -16.13
C ARG A 81 5.69 14.93 -17.29
N ASP A 82 6.79 15.67 -17.53
CA ASP A 82 6.89 16.63 -18.62
C ASP A 82 6.62 15.96 -19.98
N HIS A 83 7.17 14.76 -20.22
CA HIS A 83 6.92 14.01 -21.45
C HIS A 83 5.43 13.65 -21.62
N LEU A 84 4.80 13.09 -20.58
CA LEU A 84 3.39 12.70 -20.60
C LEU A 84 2.46 13.91 -20.85
N GLU A 85 2.79 15.07 -20.27
CA GLU A 85 2.04 16.30 -20.48
C GLU A 85 2.22 16.85 -21.90
N GLN A 86 3.47 16.98 -22.37
CA GLN A 86 3.81 17.50 -23.70
C GLN A 86 3.13 16.70 -24.82
N HIS A 87 3.00 15.38 -24.65
CA HIS A 87 2.39 14.49 -25.62
C HIS A 87 0.89 14.23 -25.35
N ARG A 88 0.29 14.90 -24.37
CA ARG A 88 -1.13 14.75 -23.97
C ARG A 88 -1.51 13.29 -23.67
N LEU A 89 -0.60 12.57 -23.02
CA LEU A 89 -0.75 11.15 -22.69
C LEU A 89 -1.31 10.90 -21.29
N HIS A 90 -1.49 11.93 -20.47
CA HIS A 90 -1.89 11.83 -19.05
C HIS A 90 -3.19 11.05 -18.81
N SER A 91 -4.17 11.12 -19.73
CA SER A 91 -5.46 10.42 -19.63
C SER A 91 -5.48 9.08 -20.38
N LYS A 92 -4.39 8.75 -21.08
CA LYS A 92 -4.29 7.59 -21.97
C LYS A 92 -3.32 6.53 -21.45
N VAL A 93 -2.19 6.94 -20.88
CA VAL A 93 -1.22 6.01 -20.28
C VAL A 93 -1.74 5.56 -18.92
N ARG A 94 -1.88 4.24 -18.77
CA ARG A 94 -2.28 3.58 -17.52
C ARG A 94 -1.14 2.77 -16.90
N CYS A 95 -0.11 2.43 -17.68
CA CYS A 95 1.02 1.64 -17.22
C CYS A 95 2.35 2.16 -17.75
N LEU A 96 3.33 2.29 -16.86
CA LEU A 96 4.73 2.52 -17.20
C LEU A 96 5.46 1.18 -17.29
N VAL A 97 6.37 1.06 -18.26
CA VAL A 97 7.23 -0.11 -18.43
C VAL A 97 8.67 0.33 -18.31
N THR A 98 9.32 0.01 -17.20
CA THR A 98 10.73 0.35 -17.00
C THR A 98 11.62 -0.78 -17.49
N PHE A 99 12.64 -0.45 -18.28
CA PHE A 99 13.57 -1.42 -18.82
C PHE A 99 14.87 -1.51 -18.01
N TRP A 100 15.58 -2.61 -18.24
CA TRP A 100 16.99 -2.81 -17.91
C TRP A 100 17.80 -1.51 -17.88
N GLY A 101 18.69 -1.35 -16.90
CA GLY A 101 19.62 -0.21 -16.85
C GLY A 101 19.06 1.03 -16.13
N LEU A 102 17.82 0.96 -15.63
CA LEU A 102 17.25 1.94 -14.70
C LEU A 102 17.43 1.47 -13.24
N PRO A 103 17.62 2.38 -12.27
CA PRO A 103 17.68 2.03 -10.85
C PRO A 103 16.39 1.34 -10.41
N ILE A 104 16.47 0.44 -9.43
CA ILE A 104 15.31 -0.28 -8.87
C ILE A 104 14.85 0.33 -7.54
N ARG A 105 15.71 1.09 -6.85
CA ARG A 105 15.45 1.61 -5.51
C ARG A 105 15.71 3.12 -5.41
N VAL A 106 14.79 3.82 -4.76
CA VAL A 106 14.94 5.20 -4.31
C VAL A 106 15.42 5.20 -2.87
N GLY A 107 16.50 5.94 -2.60
CA GLY A 107 17.07 6.12 -1.27
C GLY A 107 16.12 6.78 -0.27
N PRO A 108 16.50 6.79 1.03
CA PRO A 108 15.65 7.35 2.07
C PRO A 108 15.44 8.85 1.89
N GLN A 109 14.37 9.37 2.49
CA GLN A 109 14.12 10.80 2.61
C GLN A 109 15.26 11.47 3.39
N THR A 110 15.66 12.65 2.92
CA THR A 110 16.62 13.53 3.60
C THR A 110 15.91 14.78 4.09
N LEU A 111 16.16 15.17 5.34
CA LEU A 111 15.57 16.37 5.93
C LEU A 111 16.50 17.58 5.86
N THR A 112 15.93 18.76 5.69
CA THR A 112 16.61 20.04 5.92
C THR A 112 16.93 20.24 7.40
N ALA A 113 17.79 21.21 7.72
CA ALA A 113 18.09 21.55 9.12
C ALA A 113 16.84 21.99 9.90
N GLU A 114 15.99 22.81 9.27
CA GLU A 114 14.70 23.26 9.82
C GLU A 114 13.78 22.07 10.14
N GLN A 115 13.64 21.12 9.20
CA GLN A 115 12.83 19.92 9.38
C GLN A 115 13.34 19.02 10.51
N LYS A 116 14.67 18.88 10.67
CA LYS A 116 15.24 18.12 11.79
C LYS A 116 14.91 18.73 13.14
N ILE A 117 15.00 20.07 13.24
CA ILE A 117 14.64 20.80 14.46
C ILE A 117 13.14 20.63 14.74
N ALA A 118 12.29 20.80 13.71
CA ALA A 118 10.85 20.62 13.84
C ALA A 118 10.49 19.19 14.28
N LEU A 119 11.08 18.16 13.68
CA LEU A 119 10.87 16.76 14.03
C LEU A 119 11.23 16.48 15.49
N ALA A 120 12.42 16.90 15.94
CA ALA A 120 12.85 16.70 17.32
C ALA A 120 11.90 17.38 18.32
N ARG A 121 11.48 18.62 18.02
CA ARG A 121 10.49 19.35 18.83
C ARG A 121 9.16 18.60 18.88
N TRP A 122 8.62 18.19 17.74
CA TRP A 122 7.30 17.52 17.69
C TRP A 122 7.31 16.14 18.31
N GLN A 123 8.42 15.40 18.24
CA GLN A 123 8.58 14.14 18.97
C GLN A 123 8.53 14.35 20.47
N HIS A 124 9.15 15.42 20.97
CA HIS A 124 9.07 15.77 22.39
C HIS A 124 7.63 16.18 22.78
N GLU A 125 7.00 17.08 22.02
CA GLU A 125 5.60 17.48 22.23
C GLU A 125 4.64 16.26 22.20
N PHE A 126 4.91 15.28 21.33
CA PHE A 126 4.12 14.06 21.24
C PHE A 126 4.26 13.18 22.49
N VAL A 127 5.48 12.99 22.98
CA VAL A 127 5.73 12.20 24.20
C VAL A 127 5.10 12.87 25.42
N ASP A 128 5.20 14.20 25.53
CA ASP A 128 4.58 14.96 26.62
C ASP A 128 3.04 14.82 26.59
N ALA A 129 2.43 14.98 25.39
CA ALA A 129 1.00 14.76 25.21
C ALA A 129 0.58 13.31 25.47
N LEU A 130 1.46 12.34 25.21
CA LEU A 130 1.19 10.92 25.46
C LEU A 130 1.23 10.58 26.95
N ALA A 131 2.12 11.21 27.72
CA ALA A 131 2.16 11.11 29.17
C ALA A 131 0.88 11.67 29.80
N GLU A 132 0.45 12.86 29.38
CA GLU A 132 -0.83 13.44 29.82
C GLU A 132 -2.03 12.55 29.42
N PHE A 133 -1.99 11.92 28.25
CA PHE A 133 -3.03 10.99 27.83
C PHE A 133 -3.05 9.72 28.68
N GLU A 134 -1.90 9.21 29.11
CA GLU A 134 -1.84 8.06 30.03
C GLU A 134 -2.47 8.38 31.38
N GLU A 135 -2.31 9.60 31.91
CA GLU A 135 -3.00 10.05 33.13
C GLU A 135 -4.52 10.00 32.97
N ILE A 136 -5.05 10.44 31.82
CA ILE A 136 -6.48 10.32 31.50
C ILE A 136 -6.93 8.86 31.46
N VAL A 137 -6.12 7.96 30.89
CA VAL A 137 -6.45 6.52 30.89
C VAL A 137 -6.57 5.99 32.31
N VAL A 138 -5.66 6.39 33.20
CA VAL A 138 -5.69 6.00 34.62
C VAL A 138 -6.93 6.58 35.32
N GLU A 139 -7.31 7.84 35.06
CA GLU A 139 -8.56 8.43 35.57
C GLU A 139 -9.81 7.61 35.11
N LEU A 140 -9.87 7.18 33.85
CA LEU A 140 -10.96 6.33 33.35
C LEU A 140 -10.96 4.92 33.98
N GLU A 141 -9.78 4.32 34.17
CA GLU A 141 -9.64 3.03 34.84
C GLU A 141 -10.19 3.10 36.27
N ALA A 142 -9.92 4.20 36.99
CA ALA A 142 -10.45 4.43 38.33
C ALA A 142 -12.00 4.55 38.35
N ILE A 143 -12.59 5.28 37.39
CA ILE A 143 -14.07 5.37 37.26
C ILE A 143 -14.66 3.99 36.93
N GLY A 144 -14.00 3.20 36.09
CA GLY A 144 -14.42 1.86 35.69
C GLY A 144 -14.12 0.74 36.70
N ALA A 145 -13.53 1.07 37.86
CA ALA A 145 -13.03 0.11 38.84
C ALA A 145 -12.12 -0.99 38.24
N LEU A 146 -11.34 -0.64 37.20
CA LEU A 146 -10.37 -1.54 36.59
C LEU A 146 -9.06 -1.52 37.39
N ALA A 147 -8.44 -2.68 37.58
CA ALA A 147 -7.10 -2.74 38.14
C ALA A 147 -6.09 -2.09 37.17
N PRO A 148 -5.16 -1.24 37.64
CA PRO A 148 -4.17 -0.62 36.78
C PRO A 148 -3.30 -1.70 36.13
N THR A 149 -3.19 -1.66 34.80
CA THR A 149 -2.54 -2.72 34.01
C THR A 149 -1.04 -2.49 33.77
N ARG A 150 -0.51 -1.30 34.09
CA ARG A 150 0.92 -0.96 33.97
C ARG A 150 1.46 -0.39 35.29
N PRO A 151 2.66 -0.77 35.76
CA PRO A 151 3.30 -0.11 36.88
C PRO A 151 3.71 1.34 36.51
N PRO A 152 3.55 2.32 37.42
CA PRO A 152 3.65 3.76 37.13
C PRO A 152 5.06 4.33 36.87
N THR A 153 6.10 3.51 36.75
CA THR A 153 7.50 3.99 36.85
C THR A 153 8.23 4.24 35.53
N THR A 154 7.62 3.96 34.37
CA THR A 154 8.24 4.26 33.05
C THR A 154 7.41 5.24 32.26
N ALA A 155 7.96 6.41 31.94
CA ALA A 155 7.35 7.38 31.02
C ALA A 155 7.06 6.72 29.66
N PRO A 156 5.94 7.06 29.00
CA PRO A 156 5.59 6.44 27.72
C PRO A 156 6.55 6.89 26.61
N VAL A 157 6.77 6.00 25.65
CA VAL A 157 7.52 6.29 24.41
C VAL A 157 6.57 6.37 23.23
N GLN A 158 7.03 6.88 22.09
CA GLN A 158 6.18 7.05 20.90
C GLN A 158 5.48 5.74 20.48
N GLU A 159 6.16 4.60 20.62
CA GLU A 159 5.64 3.26 20.30
C GLU A 159 4.46 2.83 21.20
N ASP A 160 4.33 3.42 22.40
CA ASP A 160 3.25 3.11 23.32
C ASP A 160 1.89 3.67 22.85
N TYR A 161 1.87 4.59 21.87
CA TYR A 161 0.65 5.26 21.40
C TYR A 161 -0.48 4.29 21.05
N GLY A 162 -0.20 3.26 20.26
CA GLY A 162 -1.20 2.28 19.85
C GLY A 162 -1.71 1.41 21.00
N VAL A 163 -0.85 1.10 21.97
CA VAL A 163 -1.21 0.33 23.18
C VAL A 163 -2.10 1.18 24.09
N LEU A 164 -1.70 2.43 24.35
CA LEU A 164 -2.45 3.38 25.17
C LEU A 164 -3.81 3.70 24.58
N PHE A 165 -3.92 3.89 23.26
CA PHE A 165 -5.21 4.11 22.61
C PHE A 165 -6.19 2.93 22.78
N ARG A 166 -5.69 1.69 22.71
CA ARG A 166 -6.51 0.49 22.99
C ARG A 166 -6.94 0.44 24.45
N ARG A 167 -6.03 0.74 25.37
CA ARG A 167 -6.28 0.79 26.82
C ARG A 167 -7.37 1.83 27.13
N TYR A 168 -7.21 3.05 26.61
CA TYR A 168 -8.21 4.11 26.65
C TYR A 168 -9.60 3.64 26.19
N SER A 169 -9.66 3.01 25.01
CA SER A 169 -10.93 2.54 24.44
C SER A 169 -11.63 1.51 25.34
N GLN A 170 -10.87 0.61 25.97
CA GLN A 170 -11.38 -0.38 26.92
C GLN A 170 -11.85 0.28 28.21
N SER A 171 -11.03 1.18 28.79
CA SER A 171 -11.34 1.89 30.03
C SER A 171 -12.55 2.81 29.88
N ARG A 172 -12.72 3.46 28.72
CA ARG A 172 -13.90 4.27 28.40
C ARG A 172 -15.20 3.45 28.44
N ILE A 173 -15.17 2.24 27.86
CA ILE A 173 -16.33 1.33 27.88
C ILE A 173 -16.63 0.84 29.30
N ALA A 174 -15.59 0.51 30.08
CA ALA A 174 -15.75 0.06 31.46
C ALA A 174 -16.30 1.17 32.37
N ALA A 175 -15.76 2.38 32.29
CA ALA A 175 -16.22 3.55 33.02
C ALA A 175 -17.70 3.85 32.76
N TRP A 176 -18.12 3.81 31.48
CA TRP A 176 -19.54 3.99 31.13
C TRP A 176 -20.44 2.91 31.75
N ARG A 177 -20.00 1.65 31.73
CA ARG A 177 -20.76 0.55 32.37
C ARG A 177 -20.88 0.74 33.88
N ALA A 178 -19.80 1.16 34.56
CA ALA A 178 -19.80 1.40 35.99
C ALA A 178 -20.80 2.52 36.38
N ILE A 179 -20.86 3.62 35.61
CA ILE A 179 -21.83 4.72 35.83
C ILE A 179 -23.28 4.25 35.69
N GLN A 180 -23.56 3.37 34.73
CA GLN A 180 -24.91 2.83 34.55
C GLN A 180 -25.34 1.88 35.67
N GLN A 181 -24.36 1.22 36.31
CA GLN A 181 -24.57 0.28 37.40
C GLN A 181 -24.51 0.93 38.79
N SER A 182 -24.10 2.20 38.89
CA SER A 182 -23.97 2.89 40.16
C SER A 182 -25.31 3.36 40.74
N THR A 183 -25.31 3.64 42.04
CA THR A 183 -26.47 4.20 42.74
C THR A 183 -26.81 5.60 42.21
N GLU A 184 -28.05 6.03 42.41
CA GLU A 184 -28.51 7.36 41.97
C GLU A 184 -27.68 8.50 42.59
N SER A 185 -27.25 8.35 43.86
CA SER A 185 -26.38 9.31 44.55
C SER A 185 -24.96 9.38 43.97
N GLU A 186 -24.40 8.25 43.52
CA GLU A 186 -23.03 8.21 42.96
C GLU A 186 -22.99 8.57 41.48
N ARG A 187 -24.07 8.26 40.76
CA ARG A 187 -24.16 8.44 39.30
C ARG A 187 -23.86 9.87 38.86
N SER A 188 -24.38 10.87 39.59
CA SER A 188 -24.13 12.28 39.23
C SER A 188 -22.64 12.63 39.33
N HIS A 189 -21.96 12.21 40.40
CA HIS A 189 -20.54 12.48 40.59
C HIS A 189 -19.68 11.75 39.55
N LEU A 190 -19.95 10.47 39.32
CA LEU A 190 -19.20 9.67 38.33
C LEU A 190 -19.45 10.17 36.91
N LEU A 191 -20.68 10.59 36.57
CA LEU A 191 -21.01 11.17 35.28
C LEU A 191 -20.28 12.50 35.06
N SER A 192 -20.26 13.39 36.04
CA SER A 192 -19.51 14.65 35.95
C SER A 192 -18.01 14.41 35.78
N ALA A 193 -17.42 13.51 36.57
CA ALA A 193 -16.01 13.14 36.44
C ALA A 193 -15.71 12.56 35.05
N PHE A 194 -16.55 11.63 34.58
CA PHE A 194 -16.43 11.03 33.26
C PHE A 194 -16.48 12.08 32.14
N LEU A 195 -17.47 12.99 32.17
CA LEU A 195 -17.60 14.03 31.15
C LEU A 195 -16.38 14.96 31.11
N MET A 196 -15.80 15.33 32.26
CA MET A 196 -14.56 16.12 32.29
C MET A 196 -13.39 15.36 31.66
N VAL A 197 -13.24 14.07 31.97
CA VAL A 197 -12.18 13.23 31.40
C VAL A 197 -12.34 13.06 29.89
N ILE A 198 -13.57 12.82 29.43
CA ILE A 198 -13.89 12.76 27.99
C ILE A 198 -13.64 14.09 27.30
N GLN A 199 -13.95 15.23 27.94
CA GLN A 199 -13.63 16.54 27.37
C GLN A 199 -12.13 16.72 27.13
N LYS A 200 -11.29 16.38 28.13
CA LYS A 200 -9.84 16.47 28.01
C LYS A 200 -9.30 15.56 26.89
N ALA A 201 -9.83 14.33 26.79
CA ALA A 201 -9.39 13.35 25.80
C ALA A 201 -9.87 13.65 24.37
N GLU A 202 -11.16 13.91 24.20
CA GLU A 202 -11.87 13.93 22.91
C GLU A 202 -12.35 15.32 22.47
N GLY A 203 -12.20 16.33 23.33
CA GLY A 203 -12.59 17.72 23.06
C GLY A 203 -14.10 17.99 23.10
N SER A 204 -14.44 19.27 22.95
CA SER A 204 -15.82 19.76 23.03
C SER A 204 -16.72 19.25 21.91
N ALA A 205 -16.17 18.91 20.73
CA ALA A 205 -16.93 18.39 19.60
C ALA A 205 -17.61 17.04 19.90
N THR A 206 -17.00 16.21 20.73
CA THR A 206 -17.54 14.91 21.12
C THR A 206 -18.70 15.05 22.10
N ILE A 207 -18.60 16.00 23.03
CA ILE A 207 -19.67 16.30 24.01
C ILE A 207 -20.92 16.79 23.29
N LEU A 208 -20.79 17.65 22.29
CA LEU A 208 -21.92 18.09 21.47
C LEU A 208 -22.65 16.93 20.78
N LYS A 209 -21.91 15.96 20.21
CA LYS A 209 -22.51 14.77 19.58
C LYS A 209 -23.27 13.89 20.57
N GLN A 210 -22.88 13.92 21.85
CA GLN A 210 -23.59 13.20 22.91
C GLN A 210 -24.83 13.95 23.38
N LEU A 211 -24.74 15.27 23.57
CA LEU A 211 -25.87 16.13 23.96
C LEU A 211 -26.99 16.11 22.91
N GLN A 212 -26.65 16.08 21.62
CA GLN A 212 -27.63 16.01 20.51
C GLN A 212 -28.45 14.71 20.47
N LYS A 213 -28.09 13.69 21.24
CA LYS A 213 -28.86 12.43 21.32
C LYS A 213 -29.92 12.44 22.43
N GLN A 214 -30.04 13.53 23.18
CA GLN A 214 -31.14 13.73 24.13
C GLN A 214 -32.29 14.47 23.43
N ASP A 215 -33.47 13.85 23.41
CA ASP A 215 -34.65 14.33 22.67
C ASP A 215 -35.39 15.50 23.37
N ASP A 216 -34.92 16.00 24.52
CA ASP A 216 -35.65 16.99 25.33
C ASP A 216 -34.67 17.99 26.00
N LEU A 217 -34.21 18.99 25.24
CA LEU A 217 -33.30 20.04 25.72
C LEU A 217 -34.04 21.40 25.84
N PRO A 218 -33.83 22.18 26.92
CA PRO A 218 -34.39 23.54 27.03
C PRO A 218 -33.87 24.49 25.94
N GLU A 219 -34.69 25.44 25.44
CA GLU A 219 -34.32 26.42 24.37
C GLU A 219 -33.00 27.17 24.64
N THR A 220 -32.71 27.53 25.90
CA THR A 220 -31.45 28.20 26.29
C THR A 220 -30.20 27.32 26.09
N THR A 221 -30.40 26.00 26.06
CA THR A 221 -29.36 24.99 25.81
C THR A 221 -29.16 24.80 24.31
N GLU A 222 -30.21 24.94 23.50
CA GLU A 222 -30.12 24.89 22.02
C GLU A 222 -29.28 26.04 21.46
N ASP A 223 -29.52 27.28 21.91
CA ASP A 223 -28.72 28.45 21.52
C ASP A 223 -27.24 28.29 21.90
N SER A 224 -26.98 27.71 23.07
CA SER A 224 -25.62 27.44 23.55
C SER A 224 -24.95 26.35 22.71
N ILE A 225 -25.67 25.29 22.35
CA ILE A 225 -25.20 24.23 21.46
C ILE A 225 -24.87 24.79 20.07
N GLU A 226 -25.72 25.64 19.52
CA GLU A 226 -25.52 26.23 18.19
C GLU A 226 -24.30 27.16 18.15
N ARG A 227 -24.05 27.92 19.23
CA ARG A 227 -22.81 28.70 19.38
C ARG A 227 -21.57 27.83 19.36
N ILE A 228 -21.55 26.74 20.13
CA ILE A 228 -20.39 25.82 20.17
C ILE A 228 -20.19 25.15 18.81
N LYS A 229 -21.27 24.79 18.08
CA LYS A 229 -21.15 24.29 16.70
C LYS A 229 -20.49 25.31 15.78
N GLN A 230 -20.92 26.57 15.83
CA GLN A 230 -20.34 27.63 15.00
C GLN A 230 -18.86 27.88 15.35
N GLU A 231 -18.50 27.82 16.64
CA GLU A 231 -17.11 27.93 17.09
C GLU A 231 -16.24 26.78 16.56
N ILE A 232 -16.71 25.53 16.64
CA ILE A 232 -16.01 24.36 16.09
C ILE A 232 -15.88 24.48 14.58
N GLN A 233 -16.95 24.84 13.87
CA GLN A 233 -16.92 24.99 12.41
C GLN A 233 -15.93 26.08 11.97
N ARG A 234 -15.90 27.23 12.65
CA ARG A 234 -14.91 28.29 12.41
C ARG A 234 -13.49 27.81 12.72
N GLY A 235 -13.32 27.06 13.80
CA GLY A 235 -12.07 26.40 14.15
C GLY A 235 -11.60 25.45 13.06
N ASP A 236 -12.49 24.62 12.53
CA ASP A 236 -12.21 23.65 11.46
C ASP A 236 -11.82 24.32 10.16
N ASP A 237 -12.53 25.38 9.76
CA ASP A 237 -12.20 26.11 8.54
C ASP A 237 -10.83 26.79 8.65
N ARG A 238 -10.50 27.33 9.84
CA ARG A 238 -9.19 27.92 10.12
C ARG A 238 -8.07 26.88 10.18
N ILE A 239 -8.32 25.74 10.82
CA ILE A 239 -7.41 24.58 10.81
C ILE A 239 -7.12 24.16 9.37
N ARG A 240 -8.16 23.98 8.55
CA ARG A 240 -8.04 23.57 7.15
C ARG A 240 -7.23 24.58 6.34
N GLU A 241 -7.53 25.86 6.48
CA GLU A 241 -6.79 26.95 5.80
C GLU A 241 -5.31 26.93 6.17
N MET A 242 -4.98 26.83 7.45
CA MET A 242 -3.60 26.86 7.95
C MET A 242 -2.81 25.60 7.60
N LEU A 243 -3.44 24.43 7.65
CA LEU A 243 -2.81 23.17 7.25
C LEU A 243 -2.35 23.20 5.79
N ASN A 244 -3.08 23.91 4.92
CA ASN A 244 -2.76 24.09 3.51
C ASN A 244 -1.56 25.01 3.24
N ARG A 245 -1.10 25.81 4.21
CA ARG A 245 0.04 26.72 4.05
C ARG A 245 1.40 26.01 4.07
N GLY A 246 1.43 24.75 4.50
CA GLY A 246 2.61 23.90 4.49
C GLY A 246 2.97 23.35 5.87
N LEU A 247 3.82 22.32 5.87
CA LEU A 247 4.20 21.61 7.11
C LEU A 247 5.11 22.45 8.02
N MET A 248 5.96 23.30 7.46
CA MET A 248 6.90 24.17 8.20
C MET A 248 6.31 25.55 8.52
N ASP A 249 5.06 25.83 8.14
CA ASP A 249 4.44 27.14 8.39
C ASP A 249 4.25 27.37 9.92
N PRO A 250 4.62 28.55 10.46
CA PRO A 250 4.42 28.86 11.88
C PRO A 250 2.97 28.73 12.37
N ALA A 251 1.98 28.87 11.49
CA ALA A 251 0.57 28.68 11.79
C ALA A 251 0.26 27.26 12.29
N ARG A 252 1.15 26.28 12.07
CA ARG A 252 1.05 24.94 12.64
C ARG A 252 0.95 24.92 14.16
N ASN A 253 1.55 25.88 14.84
CA ASN A 253 1.43 25.98 16.30
C ASN A 253 0.01 26.38 16.72
N GLU A 254 -0.60 27.33 16.00
CA GLU A 254 -1.99 27.71 16.23
C GLU A 254 -2.95 26.56 15.90
N VAL A 255 -2.69 25.81 14.82
CA VAL A 255 -3.44 24.60 14.49
C VAL A 255 -3.43 23.59 15.64
N ARG A 256 -2.28 23.32 16.27
CA ARG A 256 -2.20 22.40 17.41
C ARG A 256 -3.03 22.87 18.60
N GLN A 257 -3.05 24.18 18.87
CA GLN A 257 -3.87 24.76 19.93
C GLN A 257 -5.37 24.61 19.64
N LEU A 258 -5.80 24.94 18.41
CA LEU A 258 -7.19 24.80 17.98
C LEU A 258 -7.65 23.34 18.00
N ILE A 259 -6.80 22.41 17.53
CA ILE A 259 -7.10 20.98 17.56
C ILE A 259 -7.23 20.49 19.00
N ARG A 260 -6.32 20.88 19.90
CA ARG A 260 -6.39 20.48 21.31
C ARG A 260 -7.67 21.01 21.98
N GLN A 261 -8.12 22.21 21.65
CA GLN A 261 -9.36 22.79 22.19
C GLN A 261 -10.62 22.10 21.64
N GLY A 262 -10.68 21.86 20.32
CA GLY A 262 -11.86 21.28 19.66
C GLY A 262 -11.98 19.77 19.82
N TYR A 263 -10.85 19.07 19.78
CA TYR A 263 -10.72 17.60 19.64
C TYR A 263 -9.89 16.93 20.75
N GLY A 264 -9.46 17.69 21.76
CA GLY A 264 -8.76 17.16 22.93
C GLY A 264 -7.36 16.61 22.62
N LEU A 265 -6.82 15.86 23.58
CA LEU A 265 -5.51 15.20 23.46
C LEU A 265 -5.44 14.20 22.31
N LEU A 266 -6.53 13.47 22.02
CA LEU A 266 -6.55 12.50 20.92
C LEU A 266 -6.39 13.20 19.56
N GLY A 267 -7.05 14.34 19.37
CA GLY A 267 -6.88 15.15 18.17
C GLY A 267 -5.45 15.65 18.02
N LEU A 268 -4.86 16.17 19.11
CA LEU A 268 -3.48 16.66 19.12
C LEU A 268 -2.48 15.54 18.81
N LEU A 269 -2.59 14.39 19.48
CA LEU A 269 -1.74 13.23 19.25
C LEU A 269 -1.85 12.74 17.81
N ALA A 270 -3.07 12.65 17.27
CA ALA A 270 -3.27 12.26 15.87
C ALA A 270 -2.61 13.25 14.90
N ASN A 271 -2.73 14.56 15.15
CA ASN A 271 -2.11 15.59 14.32
C ASN A 271 -0.57 15.58 14.40
N LEU A 272 -0.01 15.49 15.61
CA LEU A 272 1.44 15.39 15.81
C LEU A 272 2.01 14.13 15.17
N ASN A 273 1.37 12.98 15.37
CA ASN A 273 1.79 11.73 14.73
C ASN A 273 1.76 11.84 13.20
N GLN A 274 0.73 12.49 12.64
CA GLN A 274 0.67 12.77 11.21
C GLN A 274 1.85 13.65 10.77
N ASP A 275 2.07 14.79 11.40
CA ASP A 275 3.17 15.72 11.06
C ASP A 275 4.56 15.08 11.20
N ILE A 276 4.77 14.29 12.26
CA ILE A 276 6.01 13.50 12.48
C ILE A 276 6.21 12.51 11.33
N SER A 277 5.15 11.82 10.90
CA SER A 277 5.24 10.82 9.81
C SER A 277 5.74 11.41 8.49
N TRP A 278 5.44 12.69 8.20
CA TRP A 278 5.96 13.39 7.02
C TRP A 278 7.47 13.65 7.07
N LEU A 279 8.05 13.69 8.27
CA LEU A 279 9.47 13.98 8.48
C LEU A 279 10.29 12.74 8.87
N ARG A 280 9.68 11.56 8.99
CA ARG A 280 10.45 10.33 9.22
C ARG A 280 11.38 10.05 8.04
N THR A 281 12.56 9.52 8.35
CA THR A 281 13.60 9.17 7.36
C THR A 281 13.87 7.69 7.33
N ASP A 282 13.63 7.00 8.44
CA ASP A 282 13.52 5.57 8.50
C ASP A 282 12.29 5.10 7.69
N GLU A 283 12.33 3.87 7.20
CA GLU A 283 11.19 3.30 6.47
C GLU A 283 10.70 4.15 5.28
N THR A 284 11.60 4.88 4.62
CA THR A 284 11.29 5.73 3.45
C THR A 284 11.99 5.31 2.15
N ARG A 285 12.75 4.21 2.14
CA ARG A 285 13.36 3.68 0.91
C ARG A 285 12.29 2.97 0.08
N ALA A 286 12.08 3.32 -1.17
CA ALA A 286 11.01 2.72 -1.97
C ALA A 286 11.55 2.05 -3.24
N ALA A 287 10.78 1.16 -3.86
CA ALA A 287 11.07 0.78 -5.25
C ALA A 287 10.84 1.99 -6.16
N VAL A 288 11.67 2.15 -7.19
CA VAL A 288 11.47 3.19 -8.22
C VAL A 288 10.08 3.02 -8.84
N ASP A 289 9.70 1.79 -9.14
CA ASP A 289 8.41 1.39 -9.69
C ASP A 289 7.23 1.81 -8.79
N SER A 290 7.42 1.67 -7.48
CA SER A 290 6.47 2.12 -6.46
C SER A 290 6.29 3.64 -6.44
N GLU A 291 7.38 4.41 -6.52
CA GLU A 291 7.31 5.88 -6.57
C GLU A 291 6.74 6.38 -7.91
N LEU A 292 7.05 5.67 -9.00
CA LEU A 292 6.50 5.94 -10.33
C LEU A 292 4.99 5.69 -10.41
N SER A 293 4.47 4.73 -9.63
CA SER A 293 3.01 4.53 -9.53
C SER A 293 2.28 5.76 -8.97
N LEU A 294 3.00 6.61 -8.24
CA LEU A 294 2.53 7.86 -7.65
C LEU A 294 3.05 9.09 -8.43
N LEU A 295 3.40 8.94 -9.72
CA LEU A 295 3.99 10.02 -10.54
C LEU A 295 3.19 11.33 -10.49
N TRP A 296 1.86 11.25 -10.40
CA TRP A 296 0.95 12.40 -10.37
C TRP A 296 0.66 12.94 -8.96
N TRP A 297 1.28 12.38 -7.93
CA TRP A 297 1.03 12.75 -6.54
C TRP A 297 2.08 13.76 -6.09
N ASP A 298 1.69 15.02 -6.01
CA ASP A 298 2.63 16.11 -5.70
C ASP A 298 3.18 16.04 -4.28
N HIS A 299 2.35 15.66 -3.30
CA HIS A 299 2.72 15.62 -1.89
C HIS A 299 2.06 14.43 -1.19
N TYR A 300 2.87 13.51 -0.69
CA TYR A 300 2.44 12.37 0.12
C TYR A 300 3.53 11.98 1.13
N PRO A 301 3.17 11.45 2.31
CA PRO A 301 4.16 11.01 3.29
C PRO A 301 4.96 9.84 2.73
N LYS A 302 6.29 9.88 2.89
CA LYS A 302 7.20 8.84 2.38
C LYS A 302 7.45 7.71 3.36
N HIS A 303 7.05 7.90 4.61
CA HIS A 303 7.18 6.91 5.66
C HIS A 303 6.17 5.81 5.46
N ARG A 304 6.67 4.58 5.28
CA ARG A 304 5.88 3.36 5.06
C ARG A 304 5.02 3.48 3.80
N TRP A 305 3.87 2.80 3.80
CA TRP A 305 3.04 2.63 2.62
C TRP A 305 1.95 3.67 2.47
N ILE A 306 1.59 3.95 1.22
CA ILE A 306 0.28 4.54 0.89
C ILE A 306 -0.70 3.41 0.58
N GLN A 307 -1.94 3.54 1.06
CA GLN A 307 -2.97 2.55 0.76
C GLN A 307 -3.24 2.51 -0.75
N ASN A 308 -3.22 1.31 -1.35
CA ASN A 308 -3.40 1.15 -2.78
C ASN A 308 -4.86 1.45 -3.22
N PRO A 309 -5.12 2.52 -4.02
CA PRO A 309 -6.48 2.82 -4.50
C PRO A 309 -6.99 1.84 -5.57
N LEU A 310 -6.12 1.09 -6.25
CA LEU A 310 -6.51 0.02 -7.19
C LEU A 310 -6.77 -1.32 -6.50
N ASN A 311 -6.54 -1.45 -5.18
CA ASN A 311 -6.67 -2.75 -4.53
C ASN A 311 -8.13 -3.25 -4.54
N TRP A 312 -8.31 -4.45 -5.07
CA TRP A 312 -9.56 -5.16 -5.25
C TRP A 312 -10.42 -5.19 -3.98
N ARG A 313 -9.84 -5.62 -2.86
CA ARG A 313 -10.56 -5.77 -1.59
C ARG A 313 -10.90 -4.44 -0.94
N TRP A 314 -10.08 -3.41 -1.16
CA TRP A 314 -10.36 -2.06 -0.68
C TRP A 314 -11.49 -1.40 -1.44
N GLN A 315 -11.52 -1.59 -2.76
CA GLN A 315 -12.60 -1.07 -3.60
C GLN A 315 -13.92 -1.83 -3.43
N ALA A 316 -13.88 -3.10 -3.01
CA ALA A 316 -15.09 -3.88 -2.76
C ALA A 316 -15.80 -3.57 -1.43
N ASP A 317 -15.07 -3.13 -0.39
CA ASP A 317 -15.63 -2.83 0.95
C ASP A 317 -15.85 -1.31 1.15
N PRO A 318 -17.11 -0.83 1.18
CA PRO A 318 -17.41 0.59 1.36
C PRO A 318 -16.85 1.19 2.66
N ARG A 319 -16.70 0.39 3.73
CA ARG A 319 -16.14 0.85 5.01
C ARG A 319 -14.66 1.12 4.88
N LYS A 320 -13.93 0.24 4.20
CA LYS A 320 -12.49 0.43 3.92
C LYS A 320 -12.26 1.59 2.96
N ARG A 321 -13.08 1.69 1.91
CA ARG A 321 -13.04 2.84 0.98
C ARG A 321 -13.30 4.16 1.71
N GLY A 322 -14.25 4.19 2.65
CA GLY A 322 -14.54 5.37 3.47
C GLY A 322 -13.43 5.77 4.45
N GLN A 323 -12.45 4.89 4.72
CA GLN A 323 -11.28 5.21 5.54
C GLN A 323 -10.16 5.89 4.74
N MET A 324 -10.21 5.84 3.41
CA MET A 324 -9.22 6.50 2.56
C MET A 324 -9.54 7.99 2.41
N SER A 325 -8.50 8.83 2.35
CA SER A 325 -8.67 10.24 2.01
C SER A 325 -9.39 10.38 0.67
N ALA A 326 -10.46 11.19 0.62
CA ALA A 326 -11.19 11.46 -0.61
C ALA A 326 -10.27 12.05 -1.70
N ALA A 327 -9.26 12.83 -1.32
CA ALA A 327 -8.25 13.32 -2.25
C ALA A 327 -7.44 12.15 -2.85
N TRP A 328 -6.99 11.21 -2.03
CA TRP A 328 -6.18 10.06 -2.47
C TRP A 328 -6.94 9.09 -3.35
N LEU A 329 -8.25 8.91 -3.11
CA LEU A 329 -9.11 8.12 -3.98
C LEU A 329 -9.27 8.74 -5.39
N ASN A 330 -9.09 10.05 -5.49
CA ASN A 330 -9.27 10.81 -6.72
C ASN A 330 -7.94 11.17 -7.40
N TRP A 331 -6.79 10.76 -6.86
CA TRP A 331 -5.49 11.03 -7.48
C TRP A 331 -5.11 9.90 -8.43
N PRO A 332 -4.70 10.20 -9.67
CA PRO A 332 -4.31 9.19 -10.63
C PRO A 332 -3.15 8.35 -10.11
N VAL A 333 -3.26 7.05 -10.28
CA VAL A 333 -2.19 6.09 -10.02
C VAL A 333 -1.87 5.37 -11.32
N LEU A 334 -0.57 5.14 -11.55
CA LEU A 334 -0.09 4.38 -12.70
C LEU A 334 0.26 2.97 -12.26
N MET A 335 -0.07 1.99 -13.09
CA MET A 335 0.55 0.67 -12.97
C MET A 335 2.01 0.77 -13.41
N VAL A 336 2.88 -0.05 -12.84
CA VAL A 336 4.28 -0.13 -13.26
C VAL A 336 4.70 -1.58 -13.30
N SER A 337 5.32 -1.99 -14.41
CA SER A 337 5.97 -3.29 -14.55
C SER A 337 7.38 -3.09 -15.08
N ARG A 338 8.29 -3.95 -14.68
CA ARG A 338 9.69 -3.88 -15.07
C ARG A 338 10.10 -5.07 -15.95
N LEU A 339 10.78 -4.76 -17.03
CA LEU A 339 11.48 -5.74 -17.88
C LEU A 339 12.98 -5.62 -17.60
N ASP A 340 13.44 -6.35 -16.59
CA ASP A 340 14.80 -6.30 -16.06
C ASP A 340 15.19 -7.65 -15.43
N ALA A 341 16.47 -7.98 -15.43
CA ALA A 341 17.01 -9.27 -14.97
C ALA A 341 18.52 -9.15 -14.68
N SER A 342 19.24 -10.27 -14.51
CA SER A 342 20.71 -10.25 -14.36
C SER A 342 21.47 -10.08 -15.67
N THR A 343 20.86 -10.42 -16.82
CA THR A 343 21.40 -10.12 -18.16
C THR A 343 20.30 -9.62 -19.13
N PRO A 344 20.63 -8.82 -20.16
CA PRO A 344 19.67 -8.40 -21.19
C PRO A 344 19.03 -9.58 -21.93
N HIS A 345 19.77 -10.68 -22.09
CA HIS A 345 19.27 -11.91 -22.70
C HIS A 345 18.06 -12.49 -21.95
N ILE A 346 18.10 -12.51 -20.61
CA ILE A 346 16.98 -12.99 -19.80
C ILE A 346 15.77 -12.07 -19.99
N VAL A 347 15.96 -10.75 -20.07
CA VAL A 347 14.86 -9.80 -20.35
C VAL A 347 14.21 -10.11 -21.70
N ARG A 348 15.02 -10.37 -22.74
CA ARG A 348 14.50 -10.77 -24.04
C ARG A 348 13.74 -12.09 -23.98
N ARG A 349 14.25 -13.09 -23.24
CA ARG A 349 13.55 -14.35 -22.99
C ARG A 349 12.19 -14.13 -22.32
N MET A 350 12.12 -13.28 -21.29
CA MET A 350 10.84 -12.96 -20.62
C MET A 350 9.80 -12.42 -21.61
N ILE A 351 10.20 -11.56 -22.55
CA ILE A 351 9.31 -11.03 -23.59
C ILE A 351 8.87 -12.15 -24.54
N ASP A 352 9.83 -12.94 -25.04
CA ASP A 352 9.58 -13.99 -26.03
C ASP A 352 8.72 -15.12 -25.47
N ASP A 353 8.97 -15.53 -24.22
CA ASP A 353 8.18 -16.52 -23.50
C ASP A 353 6.72 -16.06 -23.33
N ALA A 354 6.50 -14.81 -22.91
CA ALA A 354 5.16 -14.25 -22.73
C ALA A 354 4.36 -14.28 -24.04
N LEU A 355 4.97 -13.83 -25.14
CA LEU A 355 4.36 -13.81 -26.47
C LEU A 355 4.08 -15.22 -27.00
N SER A 356 5.02 -16.15 -26.83
CA SER A 356 4.89 -17.53 -27.25
C SER A 356 3.73 -18.22 -26.53
N VAL A 357 3.62 -18.00 -25.22
CA VAL A 357 2.62 -18.66 -24.38
C VAL A 357 1.22 -18.09 -24.58
N GLU A 358 1.08 -16.80 -24.89
CA GLU A 358 -0.21 -16.25 -25.30
C GLU A 358 -0.75 -16.90 -26.59
N GLN A 359 0.12 -17.40 -27.46
CA GLN A 359 -0.28 -18.10 -28.69
C GLN A 359 -0.52 -19.60 -28.48
N ASN A 360 0.31 -20.24 -27.65
CA ASN A 360 0.37 -21.69 -27.52
C ASN A 360 -0.34 -22.24 -26.26
N GLY A 361 -0.62 -21.37 -25.29
CA GLY A 361 -1.15 -21.72 -23.97
C GLY A 361 -0.05 -22.07 -22.96
N LEU A 362 -0.33 -21.78 -21.68
CA LEU A 362 0.55 -22.14 -20.56
C LEU A 362 0.13 -23.50 -19.99
N ALA A 363 1.08 -24.43 -19.89
CA ALA A 363 0.86 -25.74 -19.28
C ALA A 363 2.05 -26.16 -18.42
N GLY A 364 1.78 -26.79 -17.28
CA GLY A 364 2.81 -27.24 -16.35
C GLY A 364 2.21 -27.72 -15.04
N LYS A 365 2.94 -27.51 -13.95
CA LYS A 365 2.53 -27.84 -12.57
C LYS A 365 2.50 -26.58 -11.71
N VAL A 366 1.60 -26.56 -10.75
CA VAL A 366 1.50 -25.51 -9.73
C VAL A 366 2.19 -26.01 -8.46
N TYR A 367 3.11 -25.21 -7.92
CA TYR A 367 3.81 -25.52 -6.68
C TYR A 367 3.47 -24.46 -5.63
N LEU A 368 2.89 -24.91 -4.52
CA LEU A 368 2.52 -24.07 -3.38
C LEU A 368 3.29 -24.57 -2.17
N ASP A 369 4.23 -23.76 -1.69
CA ASP A 369 5.12 -24.10 -0.58
C ASP A 369 4.61 -23.43 0.71
N ALA A 370 3.66 -24.12 1.37
CA ALA A 370 3.18 -23.76 2.68
C ALA A 370 4.01 -24.49 3.76
N ARG A 371 4.06 -23.92 4.95
CA ARG A 371 4.85 -24.41 6.09
C ARG A 371 4.01 -25.06 7.19
N GLY A 372 2.70 -25.18 6.97
CA GLY A 372 1.79 -25.77 7.95
C GLY A 372 1.51 -24.87 9.15
N LEU A 373 1.76 -23.56 9.05
CA LEU A 373 1.57 -22.60 10.13
C LEU A 373 0.11 -22.55 10.56
N GLN A 374 -0.11 -22.40 11.86
CA GLN A 374 -1.44 -22.34 12.49
C GLN A 374 -1.53 -21.06 13.32
N GLY A 375 -2.73 -20.48 13.40
CA GLY A 375 -2.99 -19.28 14.19
C GLY A 375 -3.69 -18.19 13.40
N ASN A 376 -3.83 -17.03 14.05
CA ASN A 376 -4.52 -15.86 13.50
C ASN A 376 -3.60 -14.68 13.24
N ASP A 377 -2.28 -14.87 13.38
CA ASP A 377 -1.27 -13.87 13.07
C ASP A 377 -1.04 -13.77 11.55
N GLU A 378 -0.26 -12.77 11.15
CA GLU A 378 -0.04 -12.45 9.74
C GLU A 378 0.64 -13.60 8.96
N PRO A 379 1.70 -14.26 9.46
CA PRO A 379 2.29 -15.43 8.80
C PRO A 379 1.31 -16.59 8.62
N ALA A 380 0.54 -16.96 9.67
CA ALA A 380 -0.41 -18.06 9.56
C ALA A 380 -1.53 -17.76 8.55
N ARG A 381 -1.96 -16.50 8.42
CA ARG A 381 -3.00 -16.11 7.44
C ARG A 381 -2.56 -16.31 6.01
N TYR A 382 -1.33 -15.94 5.66
CA TYR A 382 -0.85 -16.16 4.31
C TYR A 382 -0.52 -17.63 4.04
N ASP A 383 0.01 -18.35 5.03
CA ASP A 383 0.22 -19.80 4.94
C ASP A 383 -1.11 -20.51 4.66
N GLN A 384 -2.16 -20.13 5.39
CA GLN A 384 -3.52 -20.57 5.13
C GLN A 384 -3.98 -20.21 3.72
N ASN A 385 -3.64 -19.02 3.21
CA ASN A 385 -4.06 -18.62 1.88
C ASN A 385 -3.43 -19.43 0.74
N LEU A 386 -2.21 -19.97 0.93
CA LEU A 386 -1.64 -20.96 0.01
C LEU A 386 -2.44 -22.26 0.00
N ARG A 387 -2.87 -22.74 1.18
CA ARG A 387 -3.74 -23.91 1.29
C ARG A 387 -5.10 -23.65 0.63
N ASP A 388 -5.68 -22.47 0.86
CA ASP A 388 -6.95 -22.06 0.25
C ASP A 388 -6.86 -22.00 -1.28
N LEU A 389 -5.73 -21.50 -1.82
CA LEU A 389 -5.46 -21.53 -3.26
C LEU A 389 -5.37 -22.98 -3.76
N ALA A 390 -4.64 -23.86 -3.08
CA ALA A 390 -4.55 -25.27 -3.46
C ALA A 390 -5.93 -25.94 -3.52
N HIS A 391 -6.74 -25.74 -2.47
CA HIS A 391 -8.10 -26.27 -2.39
C HIS A 391 -9.01 -25.73 -3.49
N LEU A 392 -8.95 -24.42 -3.78
CA LEU A 392 -9.67 -23.83 -4.90
C LEU A 392 -9.32 -24.54 -6.21
N LEU A 393 -8.02 -24.67 -6.51
CA LEU A 393 -7.57 -25.26 -7.76
C LEU A 393 -7.96 -26.73 -7.90
N TRP A 394 -7.85 -27.54 -6.83
CA TRP A 394 -8.30 -28.93 -6.85
C TRP A 394 -9.81 -29.09 -7.06
N GLN A 395 -10.62 -28.13 -6.60
CA GLN A 395 -12.08 -28.20 -6.70
C GLN A 395 -12.61 -27.70 -8.05
N THR A 396 -11.87 -26.82 -8.73
CA THR A 396 -12.39 -26.05 -9.87
C THR A 396 -11.63 -26.27 -11.17
N THR A 397 -10.47 -26.93 -11.13
CA THR A 397 -9.60 -27.12 -12.30
C THR A 397 -8.98 -28.52 -12.32
N ASP A 398 -8.49 -28.94 -13.49
CA ASP A 398 -7.70 -30.17 -13.66
C ASP A 398 -6.18 -29.93 -13.50
N LEU A 399 -5.77 -28.80 -12.89
CA LEU A 399 -4.37 -28.46 -12.75
C LEU A 399 -3.64 -29.45 -11.82
N ARG A 400 -2.40 -29.80 -12.21
CA ARG A 400 -1.49 -30.58 -11.37
C ARG A 400 -0.91 -29.68 -10.28
N VAL A 401 -1.54 -29.68 -9.10
CA VAL A 401 -1.13 -28.86 -7.95
C VAL A 401 -0.40 -29.70 -6.92
N ARG A 402 0.81 -29.27 -6.54
CA ARG A 402 1.57 -29.79 -5.39
C ARG A 402 1.59 -28.75 -4.29
N LEU A 403 0.92 -29.07 -3.18
CA LEU A 403 1.00 -28.34 -1.93
C LEU A 403 2.04 -29.02 -1.03
N ASP A 404 3.10 -28.31 -0.67
CA ASP A 404 3.95 -28.68 0.47
C ASP A 404 3.39 -27.98 1.72
N ASN A 405 3.38 -28.69 2.85
CA ASN A 405 2.91 -28.18 4.16
C ASN A 405 3.98 -28.37 5.24
N ARG A 406 5.19 -28.75 4.84
CA ARG A 406 6.26 -29.11 5.74
C ARG A 406 7.07 -27.85 6.08
N PRO A 407 7.63 -27.76 7.30
CA PRO A 407 8.33 -26.55 7.73
C PRO A 407 9.65 -26.30 6.98
N GLU A 408 10.23 -27.32 6.34
CA GLU A 408 11.48 -27.23 5.59
C GLU A 408 11.30 -26.62 4.20
N LEU A 409 12.31 -25.87 3.76
CA LEU A 409 12.40 -25.38 2.38
C LEU A 409 12.39 -26.53 1.37
N LEU A 410 11.74 -26.29 0.22
CA LEU A 410 11.82 -27.18 -0.93
C LEU A 410 13.29 -27.39 -1.34
N GLY A 411 13.70 -28.66 -1.42
CA GLY A 411 15.04 -29.03 -1.89
C GLY A 411 15.26 -28.75 -3.38
N PRO A 412 16.53 -28.76 -3.85
CA PRO A 412 16.88 -28.45 -5.23
C PRO A 412 16.26 -29.43 -6.23
N HIS A 413 15.92 -28.95 -7.43
CA HIS A 413 15.32 -29.73 -8.54
C HIS A 413 14.03 -30.51 -8.17
N ARG A 414 13.25 -30.00 -7.22
CA ARG A 414 12.00 -30.66 -6.75
C ARG A 414 10.75 -30.14 -7.44
N CYS A 415 10.86 -29.06 -8.22
CA CYS A 415 9.75 -28.40 -8.87
C CYS A 415 9.95 -28.37 -10.40
N LEU A 416 9.84 -29.55 -11.02
CA LEU A 416 9.96 -29.71 -12.47
C LEU A 416 8.70 -29.22 -13.19
N GLU A 417 8.85 -28.67 -14.39
CA GLU A 417 7.76 -28.13 -15.21
C GLU A 417 6.88 -27.12 -14.45
N ALA A 418 7.49 -26.28 -13.61
CA ALA A 418 6.76 -25.30 -12.81
C ALA A 418 6.17 -24.23 -13.74
N MET A 419 4.84 -24.11 -13.79
CA MET A 419 4.16 -23.01 -14.47
C MET A 419 3.72 -21.91 -13.51
N LEU A 420 3.33 -22.28 -12.29
CA LEU A 420 2.98 -21.33 -11.22
C LEU A 420 3.69 -21.73 -9.94
N TYR A 421 4.26 -20.76 -9.23
CA TYR A 421 4.90 -20.98 -7.93
C TYR A 421 4.55 -19.87 -6.92
N CYS A 422 4.23 -20.28 -5.70
CA CYS A 422 4.20 -19.39 -4.55
C CYS A 422 4.65 -20.10 -3.28
N GLY A 423 5.46 -19.45 -2.47
CA GLY A 423 6.07 -20.10 -1.31
C GLY A 423 6.62 -19.12 -0.29
N TRP A 424 7.07 -19.64 0.86
CA TRP A 424 7.58 -18.84 1.98
C TRP A 424 8.96 -19.26 2.44
N TYR A 425 9.70 -18.27 2.95
CA TYR A 425 10.80 -18.40 3.90
C TYR A 425 12.06 -19.17 3.48
N GLY A 426 12.89 -18.52 2.66
CA GLY A 426 14.33 -18.75 2.55
C GLY A 426 15.03 -17.41 2.31
N LEU A 427 15.10 -16.56 3.34
CA LEU A 427 15.48 -15.16 3.21
C LEU A 427 16.84 -15.01 2.50
N ARG A 428 16.81 -14.43 1.29
CA ARG A 428 18.01 -14.25 0.44
C ARG A 428 18.83 -15.53 0.25
N GLN A 429 18.14 -16.67 0.23
CA GLN A 429 18.71 -17.99 0.03
C GLN A 429 17.94 -18.70 -1.07
N TYR A 430 17.98 -18.12 -2.28
CA TYR A 430 17.50 -18.83 -3.45
C TYR A 430 18.23 -20.17 -3.58
N THR A 431 17.43 -21.23 -3.65
CA THR A 431 17.89 -22.57 -3.97
C THR A 431 17.37 -22.87 -5.37
N ASP A 432 18.18 -23.49 -6.22
CA ASP A 432 17.78 -23.86 -7.58
C ASP A 432 16.79 -25.05 -7.52
N VAL A 433 15.55 -24.72 -7.19
CA VAL A 433 14.46 -25.67 -6.91
C VAL A 433 13.68 -26.01 -8.17
N PHE A 434 13.71 -25.13 -9.18
CA PHE A 434 12.75 -25.12 -10.28
C PHE A 434 13.36 -25.46 -11.62
N GLU A 435 12.58 -26.16 -12.42
CA GLU A 435 12.66 -26.10 -13.88
C GLU A 435 11.38 -25.41 -14.35
N PHE A 436 11.46 -24.10 -14.57
CA PHE A 436 10.30 -23.32 -15.02
C PHE A 436 10.01 -23.58 -16.50
N VAL A 437 8.72 -23.73 -16.84
CA VAL A 437 8.29 -23.72 -18.24
C VAL A 437 8.31 -22.28 -18.79
N PRO A 438 8.47 -22.07 -20.11
CA PRO A 438 8.21 -20.78 -20.72
C PRO A 438 6.83 -20.25 -20.31
N GLY A 439 6.77 -18.99 -19.92
CA GLY A 439 5.57 -18.31 -19.40
C GLY A 439 5.34 -18.44 -17.91
N ALA A 440 6.21 -19.12 -17.17
CA ALA A 440 5.97 -19.35 -15.75
C ALA A 440 5.92 -18.04 -14.95
N ILE A 441 4.98 -17.99 -14.00
CA ILE A 441 4.79 -16.87 -13.07
C ILE A 441 4.99 -17.40 -11.66
N GLY A 442 5.85 -16.78 -10.86
CA GLY A 442 5.91 -17.12 -9.45
C GLY A 442 6.54 -16.06 -8.59
N TYR A 443 6.28 -16.12 -7.29
CA TYR A 443 6.94 -15.25 -6.33
C TYR A 443 7.13 -15.93 -4.99
N HIS A 444 8.20 -15.55 -4.30
CA HIS A 444 8.52 -16.02 -2.97
C HIS A 444 8.21 -14.93 -1.95
N ILE A 445 7.58 -15.32 -0.85
CA ILE A 445 7.11 -14.39 0.17
C ILE A 445 8.17 -14.32 1.27
N ALA A 446 9.09 -13.39 1.07
CA ALA A 446 10.18 -13.09 1.96
C ALA A 446 10.65 -11.64 1.72
N SER A 447 11.25 -11.02 2.73
CA SER A 447 11.76 -9.65 2.59
C SER A 447 13.03 -9.63 1.73
N PHE A 448 13.41 -8.45 1.21
CA PHE A 448 14.68 -8.27 0.48
C PHE A 448 14.89 -9.11 -0.80
N GLU A 449 13.83 -9.58 -1.45
CA GLU A 449 13.94 -10.50 -2.59
C GLU A 449 14.42 -9.88 -3.90
N ALA A 450 14.29 -8.55 -4.02
CA ALA A 450 14.77 -7.77 -5.16
C ALA A 450 15.76 -6.68 -4.72
N VAL A 451 16.61 -6.93 -3.72
CA VAL A 451 17.64 -5.96 -3.29
C VAL A 451 18.63 -5.63 -4.41
N SER A 452 18.90 -6.61 -5.27
CA SER A 452 19.68 -6.49 -6.50
C SER A 452 19.19 -7.50 -7.53
N LEU A 453 19.30 -7.15 -8.80
CA LEU A 453 19.18 -8.06 -9.94
C LEU A 453 20.53 -8.26 -10.63
N LYS A 454 21.51 -7.37 -10.40
CA LYS A 454 22.80 -7.36 -11.12
C LYS A 454 23.97 -7.96 -10.37
N LYS A 455 23.99 -7.88 -9.04
CA LYS A 455 25.16 -8.30 -8.26
C LYS A 455 25.38 -9.81 -8.40
N ALA A 456 26.62 -10.20 -8.70
CA ALA A 456 26.97 -11.61 -8.92
C ALA A 456 26.69 -12.47 -7.67
N ASP A 457 26.95 -11.93 -6.48
CA ASP A 457 26.75 -12.59 -5.18
C ASP A 457 25.32 -12.47 -4.62
N GLU A 458 24.41 -11.82 -5.34
CA GLU A 458 23.00 -11.74 -4.92
C GLU A 458 22.32 -13.11 -5.02
N ARG A 459 21.60 -13.45 -3.95
CA ARG A 459 20.90 -14.72 -3.74
C ARG A 459 19.40 -14.53 -3.47
N GLY A 460 18.86 -13.34 -3.73
CA GLY A 460 17.42 -13.08 -3.71
C GLY A 460 16.67 -13.90 -4.77
N TRP A 461 15.45 -14.30 -4.45
CA TRP A 461 14.60 -15.15 -5.26
C TRP A 461 14.17 -14.48 -6.56
N CYS A 462 14.01 -13.15 -6.62
CA CYS A 462 13.66 -12.50 -7.89
C CYS A 462 14.73 -12.73 -8.96
N LYS A 463 16.01 -12.52 -8.61
CA LYS A 463 17.13 -12.79 -9.52
C LYS A 463 17.22 -14.28 -9.85
N GLY A 464 17.20 -15.14 -8.83
CA GLY A 464 17.36 -16.58 -8.99
C GLY A 464 16.26 -17.22 -9.84
N MET A 465 14.99 -16.86 -9.61
CA MET A 465 13.86 -17.38 -10.39
C MET A 465 13.93 -16.97 -11.85
N LEU A 466 14.31 -15.71 -12.14
CA LEU A 466 14.50 -15.25 -13.52
C LEU A 466 15.67 -15.99 -14.19
N GLU A 467 16.77 -16.22 -13.50
CA GLU A 467 17.90 -17.02 -14.02
C GLU A 467 17.48 -18.47 -14.30
N SER A 468 16.67 -19.09 -13.43
CA SER A 468 16.18 -20.47 -13.58
C SER A 468 14.97 -20.65 -14.51
N GLY A 469 14.51 -19.61 -15.21
CA GLY A 469 13.50 -19.78 -16.27
C GLY A 469 12.18 -19.03 -16.09
N ALA A 470 11.90 -18.43 -14.93
CA ALA A 470 10.65 -17.71 -14.74
C ALA A 470 10.51 -16.56 -15.75
N THR A 471 9.30 -16.41 -16.29
CA THR A 471 8.95 -15.31 -17.20
C THR A 471 8.51 -14.08 -16.42
N ALA A 472 7.90 -14.28 -15.25
CA ALA A 472 7.53 -13.20 -14.35
C ALA A 472 7.69 -13.55 -12.87
N THR A 473 8.04 -12.53 -12.09
CA THR A 473 8.09 -12.59 -10.63
C THR A 473 7.81 -11.23 -10.00
N LEU A 474 7.77 -11.15 -8.68
CA LEU A 474 7.62 -9.90 -7.95
C LEU A 474 8.36 -10.00 -6.62
N GLY A 475 8.81 -8.86 -6.11
CA GLY A 475 9.43 -8.83 -4.80
C GLY A 475 9.86 -7.44 -4.35
N PRO A 476 10.18 -7.29 -3.05
CA PRO A 476 10.54 -6.03 -2.46
C PRO A 476 12.03 -5.69 -2.63
N VAL A 477 12.33 -4.42 -2.86
CA VAL A 477 13.72 -3.92 -2.96
C VAL A 477 14.40 -3.67 -1.60
N ALA A 478 13.66 -3.82 -0.49
CA ALA A 478 14.11 -3.77 0.90
C ALA A 478 13.09 -4.51 1.83
N GLU A 479 12.95 -4.17 3.11
CA GLU A 479 12.00 -4.79 4.07
C GLU A 479 10.58 -4.20 3.95
N PRO A 480 9.57 -4.92 3.42
CA PRO A 480 8.26 -4.34 3.15
C PRO A 480 7.20 -4.60 4.23
N TYR A 481 7.50 -5.40 5.27
CA TYR A 481 6.52 -6.14 6.08
C TYR A 481 5.69 -7.14 5.26
N LEU A 482 5.09 -8.10 5.97
CA LEU A 482 4.50 -9.24 5.33
C LEU A 482 3.24 -8.94 4.52
N HIS A 483 2.37 -8.08 5.04
CA HIS A 483 1.16 -7.63 4.34
C HIS A 483 1.44 -6.94 3.02
N ALA A 484 2.67 -6.51 2.69
CA ALA A 484 2.90 -5.86 1.40
C ALA A 484 2.68 -6.79 0.21
N PHE A 485 2.86 -8.10 0.39
CA PHE A 485 2.74 -9.07 -0.69
C PHE A 485 1.29 -9.24 -1.16
N PRO A 486 1.07 -9.45 -2.48
CA PRO A 486 -0.20 -9.95 -2.96
C PRO A 486 -0.60 -11.23 -2.22
N ILE A 487 -1.88 -11.31 -1.88
CA ILE A 487 -2.47 -12.51 -1.28
C ILE A 487 -2.50 -13.61 -2.38
N PRO A 488 -1.88 -14.79 -2.18
CA PRO A 488 -1.69 -15.79 -3.24
C PRO A 488 -2.96 -16.17 -4.00
N LYS A 489 -4.03 -16.49 -3.28
CA LYS A 489 -5.34 -16.86 -3.85
C LYS A 489 -5.90 -15.74 -4.74
N ASP A 490 -5.72 -14.48 -4.34
CA ASP A 490 -6.18 -13.33 -5.10
C ASP A 490 -5.34 -13.14 -6.36
N PHE A 491 -4.02 -13.10 -6.24
CA PHE A 491 -3.12 -12.86 -7.37
C PHE A 491 -3.21 -13.96 -8.42
N PHE A 492 -2.99 -15.22 -8.03
CA PHE A 492 -3.06 -16.34 -8.97
C PHE A 492 -4.49 -16.61 -9.43
N GLY A 493 -5.49 -16.39 -8.57
CA GLY A 493 -6.89 -16.44 -8.96
C GLY A 493 -7.17 -15.50 -10.14
N LEU A 494 -6.83 -14.21 -9.99
CA LEU A 494 -7.04 -13.23 -11.06
C LEU A 494 -6.26 -13.57 -12.33
N VAL A 495 -5.01 -14.03 -12.23
CA VAL A 495 -4.22 -14.49 -13.38
C VAL A 495 -4.93 -15.62 -14.13
N LEU A 496 -5.44 -16.62 -13.42
CA LEU A 496 -6.12 -17.80 -13.97
C LEU A 496 -7.48 -17.49 -14.59
N THR A 497 -8.08 -16.32 -14.32
CA THR A 497 -9.26 -15.86 -15.05
C THR A 497 -8.96 -15.47 -16.50
N GLY A 498 -7.70 -15.15 -16.82
CA GLY A 498 -7.31 -14.57 -18.11
C GLY A 498 -7.92 -13.20 -18.39
N ARG A 499 -8.75 -12.65 -17.49
CA ARG A 499 -9.50 -11.41 -17.71
C ARG A 499 -8.62 -10.17 -17.58
N PHE A 500 -7.56 -10.23 -16.78
CA PHE A 500 -6.71 -9.10 -16.46
C PHE A 500 -5.27 -9.36 -16.94
N THR A 501 -4.53 -8.31 -17.27
CA THR A 501 -3.10 -8.43 -17.57
C THR A 501 -2.29 -8.69 -16.31
N LEU A 502 -1.04 -9.14 -16.46
CA LEU A 502 -0.13 -9.32 -15.31
C LEU A 502 0.02 -8.04 -14.47
N ALA A 503 0.16 -6.87 -15.12
CA ALA A 503 0.22 -5.58 -14.44
C ALA A 503 -1.08 -5.26 -13.67
N GLU A 504 -2.24 -5.56 -14.26
CA GLU A 504 -3.53 -5.38 -13.59
C GLU A 504 -3.68 -6.35 -12.40
N CYS A 505 -3.32 -7.62 -12.56
CA CYS A 505 -3.35 -8.61 -11.48
C CYS A 505 -2.49 -8.16 -10.30
N PHE A 506 -1.26 -7.68 -10.55
CA PHE A 506 -0.39 -7.14 -9.52
C PHE A 506 -1.00 -5.89 -8.88
N ALA A 507 -1.39 -4.90 -9.68
CA ALA A 507 -1.94 -3.64 -9.18
C ALA A 507 -3.22 -3.84 -8.35
N TYR A 508 -4.06 -4.81 -8.70
CA TYR A 508 -5.32 -5.07 -8.01
C TYR A 508 -5.14 -5.85 -6.72
N THR A 509 -4.00 -6.51 -6.51
CA THR A 509 -3.79 -7.40 -5.36
C THR A 509 -2.66 -6.96 -4.44
N ASN A 510 -1.77 -6.10 -4.91
CA ASN A 510 -0.75 -5.45 -4.11
C ASN A 510 -1.40 -4.60 -3.00
N GLN A 511 -0.93 -4.71 -1.75
CA GLN A 511 -1.66 -4.11 -0.62
C GLN A 511 -1.38 -2.61 -0.44
N GLY A 512 -0.19 -2.13 -0.84
CA GLY A 512 0.20 -0.71 -0.76
C GLY A 512 0.79 -0.18 -2.06
N HIS A 513 0.52 1.09 -2.40
CA HIS A 513 1.23 1.86 -3.43
C HIS A 513 2.29 2.71 -2.75
N SER A 514 3.50 2.79 -3.33
CA SER A 514 4.69 3.11 -2.54
C SER A 514 4.61 2.44 -1.19
N TRP A 515 4.88 1.15 -1.15
CA TRP A 515 6.23 0.90 -0.68
C TRP A 515 6.84 -0.31 -1.39
N MET A 516 8.17 -0.33 -1.47
CA MET A 516 9.11 -1.41 -1.84
C MET A 516 8.82 -2.50 -2.90
N MET A 517 7.58 -2.86 -3.24
CA MET A 517 7.23 -3.94 -4.15
C MET A 517 7.45 -3.52 -5.61
N MET A 518 7.91 -4.48 -6.40
CA MET A 518 8.15 -4.36 -7.82
C MET A 518 7.64 -5.61 -8.55
N LEU A 519 6.99 -5.42 -9.69
CA LEU A 519 6.62 -6.48 -10.62
C LEU A 519 7.70 -6.58 -11.71
N LEU A 520 8.21 -7.79 -11.94
CA LEU A 520 9.17 -8.12 -12.99
C LEU A 520 8.46 -9.02 -14.01
N GLY A 521 8.17 -8.49 -15.20
CA GLY A 521 7.46 -9.22 -16.25
C GLY A 521 6.83 -8.31 -17.30
N ASP A 522 6.36 -8.91 -18.38
CA ASP A 522 5.60 -8.22 -19.42
C ASP A 522 4.24 -7.75 -18.84
N PRO A 523 3.96 -6.43 -18.81
CA PRO A 523 2.73 -5.89 -18.23
C PRO A 523 1.45 -6.33 -18.94
N LEU A 524 1.52 -6.68 -20.22
CA LEU A 524 0.39 -7.11 -21.04
C LEU A 524 0.18 -8.63 -21.00
N TYR A 525 1.04 -9.37 -20.30
CA TYR A 525 1.01 -10.82 -20.29
C TYR A 525 -0.33 -11.36 -19.78
N ARG A 526 -0.99 -12.21 -20.59
CA ARG A 526 -2.30 -12.83 -20.27
C ARG A 526 -2.37 -14.30 -20.74
N PRO A 527 -1.69 -15.24 -20.05
CA PRO A 527 -1.56 -16.62 -20.51
C PRO A 527 -2.88 -17.39 -20.64
N PHE A 528 -3.93 -16.96 -19.94
CA PHE A 528 -5.23 -17.65 -19.87
C PHE A 528 -6.36 -16.88 -20.57
N ALA A 529 -6.05 -15.85 -21.38
CA ALA A 529 -7.08 -15.03 -22.03
C ALA A 529 -8.02 -15.85 -22.93
N ASP A 530 -7.45 -16.77 -23.73
CA ASP A 530 -8.21 -17.61 -24.66
C ASP A 530 -8.79 -18.86 -24.00
N ARG A 531 -8.16 -19.31 -22.91
CA ARG A 531 -8.57 -20.49 -22.13
C ARG A 531 -8.59 -20.18 -20.63
N PRO A 532 -9.60 -19.42 -20.15
CA PRO A 532 -9.75 -19.16 -18.72
C PRO A 532 -9.91 -20.45 -17.92
N LEU A 533 -9.27 -20.53 -16.75
CA LEU A 533 -9.38 -21.66 -15.84
C LEU A 533 -10.28 -21.36 -14.64
N LEU A 534 -10.50 -20.09 -14.31
CA LEU A 534 -11.37 -19.65 -13.22
C LEU A 534 -12.29 -18.50 -13.65
N THR A 535 -13.40 -18.34 -12.95
CA THR A 535 -14.20 -17.11 -12.94
C THR A 535 -13.93 -16.29 -11.68
N ILE A 536 -14.30 -15.00 -11.70
CA ILE A 536 -14.13 -14.11 -10.53
C ILE A 536 -14.94 -14.64 -9.33
N GLU A 537 -16.14 -15.14 -9.60
CA GLU A 537 -17.09 -15.65 -8.60
C GLU A 537 -16.62 -16.95 -7.94
N GLN A 538 -15.70 -17.69 -8.56
CA GLN A 538 -15.05 -18.84 -7.93
C GLN A 538 -13.95 -18.41 -6.94
N ILE A 539 -13.37 -17.23 -7.12
CA ILE A 539 -12.26 -16.73 -6.30
C ILE A 539 -12.81 -15.95 -5.09
N TYR A 540 -13.83 -15.13 -5.33
CA TYR A 540 -14.34 -14.14 -4.40
C TYR A 540 -15.83 -14.32 -4.10
N ASP A 541 -16.21 -14.10 -2.85
CA ASP A 541 -17.61 -13.90 -2.50
C ASP A 541 -18.16 -12.64 -3.19
N SER A 542 -19.46 -12.60 -3.47
CA SER A 542 -20.10 -11.47 -4.16
C SER A 542 -19.84 -10.11 -3.48
N SER A 543 -19.77 -10.09 -2.15
CA SER A 543 -19.44 -8.89 -1.36
C SER A 543 -17.99 -8.42 -1.52
N GLN A 544 -17.10 -9.31 -1.97
CA GLN A 544 -15.67 -9.04 -2.18
C GLN A 544 -15.34 -8.64 -3.63
N ILE A 545 -16.33 -8.63 -4.54
CA ILE A 545 -16.16 -8.21 -5.93
C ILE A 545 -16.45 -6.71 -6.02
N PRO A 546 -15.58 -5.87 -6.62
CA PRO A 546 -15.90 -4.46 -6.88
C PRO A 546 -17.14 -4.30 -7.75
N ALA A 547 -17.93 -3.25 -7.51
CA ALA A 547 -19.23 -3.05 -8.15
C ALA A 547 -19.18 -3.09 -9.68
N VAL A 548 -18.14 -2.52 -10.30
CA VAL A 548 -17.90 -2.53 -11.76
C VAL A 548 -17.77 -3.93 -12.35
N PHE A 549 -17.44 -4.94 -11.54
CA PHE A 549 -17.30 -6.33 -11.94
C PHE A 549 -18.44 -7.24 -11.44
N ARG A 550 -19.43 -6.71 -10.70
CA ARG A 550 -20.60 -7.49 -10.24
C ARG A 550 -21.61 -7.64 -11.37
N GLY A 551 -22.07 -8.88 -11.61
CA GLY A 551 -23.21 -9.18 -12.47
C GLY A 551 -22.90 -9.14 -13.98
N GLY A 552 -22.16 -10.13 -14.47
CA GLY A 552 -21.81 -10.31 -15.89
C GLY A 552 -22.99 -10.50 -16.86
N GLY A 553 -23.84 -9.50 -16.99
CA GLY A 553 -24.62 -9.28 -18.21
C GLY A 553 -23.72 -8.64 -19.25
N LYS A 554 -23.68 -9.22 -20.46
CA LYS A 554 -23.00 -8.65 -21.63
C LYS A 554 -23.23 -7.12 -21.70
N PRO A 555 -22.20 -6.32 -22.05
CA PRO A 555 -22.43 -4.90 -22.33
C PRO A 555 -23.49 -4.79 -23.42
N ARG A 556 -24.53 -3.99 -23.17
CA ARG A 556 -25.52 -3.61 -24.18
C ARG A 556 -24.89 -2.72 -25.22
#